data_AF-A0AAE6X701-F1
#
_entry.id   AF-A0AAE6X701-F1
#
_cell.length_a   1.000
_cell.length_b   1.000
_cell.length_c   1.000
_cell.angle_alpha   90.00
_cell.angle_beta   90.00
_cell.angle_gamma   90.00
#
_symmetry.space_group_name_H-M   'P 1'
#
loop_
_entity.id
_entity.type
_entity.pdbx_description
1 polymer ?
#
loop_
_entity_poly.entity_id
_entity_poly.type
_entity_poly.pdbx_seq_one_letter_code
_entity_poly.pdbx_strand_id
1 'polypeptide(L)'
;MSFDKDTYPTPFSVFNPINAEFGITIDGAALPHNAKCERYVTPEMDFLTYPLEHERIFINPPFSDPFSFIKRAVELFENHNCLVVMLLPVDISTAWFSLVTQKATEIRFIVGGRIKFLNPETNKWTDVCRGNHLAIFNPKHRHMTQVMRHIHIDSLGKLEWRKSK
;
A
#
# COMPACT_ATOMS: atom_id res chain seq x y z
N MET A 1 20.60 -17.44 -0.22
CA MET A 1 19.19 -17.36 0.20
C MET A 1 18.46 -16.61 -0.88
N SER A 2 17.35 -17.13 -1.39
CA SER A 2 16.55 -16.49 -2.43
C SER A 2 15.77 -15.32 -1.86
N PHE A 3 15.64 -14.23 -2.63
CA PHE A 3 14.86 -13.06 -2.25
C PHE A 3 13.41 -13.41 -1.97
N ASP A 4 12.92 -12.93 -0.83
CA ASP A 4 11.52 -13.07 -0.45
C ASP A 4 10.68 -12.01 -1.16
N LYS A 5 9.81 -12.46 -2.08
CA LYS A 5 8.92 -11.60 -2.85
C LYS A 5 7.91 -10.85 -1.98
N ASP A 6 7.65 -11.32 -0.76
CA ASP A 6 6.79 -10.60 0.17
C ASP A 6 7.45 -9.34 0.74
N THR A 7 8.75 -9.14 0.49
CA THR A 7 9.53 -7.99 0.98
C THR A 7 9.83 -6.94 -0.11
N TYR A 8 9.13 -6.99 -1.26
CA TYR A 8 9.35 -6.03 -2.34
C TYR A 8 9.17 -4.58 -1.87
N PRO A 9 10.21 -3.73 -2.00
CA PRO A 9 10.12 -2.32 -1.62
C PRO A 9 9.19 -1.58 -2.57
N THR A 10 8.27 -0.79 -2.01
CA THR A 10 7.53 0.20 -2.83
C THR A 10 8.52 1.22 -3.43
N PRO A 11 8.41 1.60 -4.71
CA PRO A 11 9.26 2.66 -5.26
C PRO A 11 8.96 4.01 -4.62
N PHE A 12 9.97 4.86 -4.41
CA PHE A 12 9.74 6.19 -3.83
C PHE A 12 8.91 7.08 -4.77
N SER A 13 9.00 6.88 -6.09
CA SER A 13 8.12 7.57 -7.02
C SER A 13 6.65 7.22 -6.82
N VAL A 14 6.33 6.05 -6.25
CA VAL A 14 4.94 5.67 -5.93
C VAL A 14 4.57 6.18 -4.54
N PHE A 15 5.46 6.04 -3.56
CA PHE A 15 5.19 6.43 -2.18
C PHE A 15 5.13 7.95 -1.98
N ASN A 16 6.05 8.72 -2.55
CA ASN A 16 6.15 10.17 -2.31
C ASN A 16 4.87 10.96 -2.64
N PRO A 17 4.19 10.77 -3.79
CA PRO A 17 2.92 11.47 -4.04
C PRO A 17 1.82 11.07 -3.06
N ILE A 18 1.77 9.79 -2.64
CA ILE A 18 0.85 9.30 -1.61
C ILE A 18 1.15 10.00 -0.28
N ASN A 19 2.43 10.07 0.10
CA ASN A 19 2.86 10.75 1.32
C ASN A 19 2.59 12.27 1.27
N ALA A 20 2.80 12.92 0.13
CA ALA A 20 2.50 14.33 -0.03
C ALA A 20 1.00 14.63 0.15
N GLU A 21 0.13 13.74 -0.32
CA GLU A 21 -1.32 13.88 -0.17
C GLU A 21 -1.80 13.53 1.24
N PHE A 22 -1.32 12.42 1.79
CA PHE A 22 -1.84 11.83 3.00
C PHE A 22 -0.97 12.03 4.23
N GLY A 23 0.19 12.69 4.15
CA GLY A 23 1.09 12.94 5.29
C GLY A 23 1.30 11.69 6.15
N ILE A 24 1.84 10.63 5.56
CA ILE A 24 2.03 9.33 6.19
C ILE A 24 3.04 9.47 7.34
N THR A 25 2.69 8.92 8.51
CA THR A 25 3.48 8.96 9.73
C THR A 25 4.22 7.66 10.00
N ILE A 26 3.75 6.54 9.46
CA ILE A 26 4.32 5.20 9.69
C ILE A 26 4.13 4.27 8.49
N ASP A 27 5.15 3.46 8.21
CA ASP A 27 5.10 2.35 7.26
C ASP A 27 4.70 1.05 7.99
N GLY A 28 3.52 0.52 7.72
CA GLY A 28 2.92 -0.59 8.46
C GLY A 28 3.45 -1.97 8.08
N ALA A 29 4.25 -2.10 7.01
CA ALA A 29 4.80 -3.38 6.58
C ALA A 29 6.17 -3.19 5.92
N ALA A 30 7.22 -3.08 6.74
CA ALA A 30 8.57 -2.81 6.25
C ALA A 30 9.68 -3.46 7.07
N LEU A 31 10.86 -3.52 6.47
CA LEU A 31 12.14 -3.85 7.08
C LEU A 31 12.99 -2.58 7.17
N PRO A 32 13.99 -2.53 8.09
CA PRO A 32 14.82 -1.35 8.27
C PRO A 32 15.47 -0.80 6.99
N HIS A 33 15.81 -1.68 6.05
CA HIS A 33 16.49 -1.29 4.81
C HIS A 33 15.54 -0.91 3.67
N ASN A 34 14.23 -1.14 3.79
CA ASN A 34 13.26 -0.89 2.72
C ASN A 34 12.11 0.08 3.09
N ALA A 35 12.03 0.47 4.37
CA ALA A 35 11.02 1.38 4.92
C ALA A 35 10.90 2.72 4.17
N LYS A 36 9.68 3.26 4.16
CA LYS A 36 9.36 4.57 3.54
C LYS A 36 9.20 5.71 4.51
N CYS A 37 9.12 5.39 5.79
CA CYS A 37 9.01 6.34 6.88
C CYS A 37 10.11 6.06 7.91
N GLU A 38 10.46 7.06 8.72
CA GLU A 38 11.38 6.86 9.85
C GLU A 38 10.80 5.88 10.88
N ARG A 39 9.47 5.91 11.08
CA ARG A 39 8.72 4.94 11.87
C ARG A 39 8.18 3.86 10.96
N TYR A 40 8.36 2.60 11.35
CA TYR A 40 7.85 1.46 10.60
C TYR A 40 7.58 0.26 11.51
N VAL A 41 6.74 -0.66 11.04
CA VAL A 41 6.42 -1.91 11.73
C VAL A 41 7.08 -3.07 10.98
N THR A 42 7.91 -3.83 11.69
CA THR A 42 8.59 -5.02 11.17
C THR A 42 7.76 -6.29 11.40
N PRO A 43 8.07 -7.41 10.72
CA PRO A 43 7.40 -8.69 10.99
C PRO A 43 7.48 -9.11 12.46
N GLU A 44 8.57 -8.82 13.16
CA GLU A 44 8.75 -9.14 14.58
C GLU A 44 7.86 -8.29 15.50
N MET A 45 7.53 -7.06 15.08
CA MET A 45 6.61 -6.17 15.79
C MET A 45 5.15 -6.55 15.56
N ASP A 46 4.87 -7.35 14.52
CA ASP A 46 3.56 -7.82 14.08
C ASP A 46 2.50 -6.71 13.91
N PHE A 47 2.32 -6.26 12.67
CA PHE A 47 1.31 -5.25 12.33
C PHE A 47 -0.12 -5.61 12.78
N LEU A 48 -0.46 -6.90 12.84
CA LEU A 48 -1.80 -7.34 13.21
C LEU A 48 -2.12 -7.05 14.68
N THR A 49 -1.11 -6.91 15.54
CA THR A 49 -1.26 -6.67 16.97
C THR A 49 -0.59 -5.38 17.45
N TYR A 50 0.29 -4.76 16.65
CA TYR A 50 1.01 -3.55 17.02
C TYR A 50 0.06 -2.39 17.38
N PRO A 51 0.27 -1.69 18.51
CA PRO A 51 -0.64 -0.66 18.99
C PRO A 51 -0.51 0.61 18.14
N LEU A 52 -1.54 0.92 17.35
CA LEU A 52 -1.61 2.10 16.49
C LEU A 52 -2.91 2.85 16.77
N GLU A 53 -2.81 4.15 17.04
CA GLU A 53 -3.95 5.01 17.34
C GLU A 53 -3.70 6.41 16.77
N HIS A 54 -4.69 6.98 16.08
CA HIS A 54 -4.59 8.31 15.44
C HIS A 54 -3.44 8.45 14.40
N GLU A 55 -2.97 7.35 13.84
CA GLU A 55 -1.85 7.32 12.89
C GLU A 55 -2.29 7.47 11.43
N ARG A 56 -1.33 7.74 10.55
CA ARG A 56 -1.49 7.86 9.10
C ARG A 56 -0.56 6.83 8.46
N ILE A 57 -1.11 5.69 8.09
CA ILE A 57 -0.38 4.45 7.85
C ILE A 57 -0.34 4.16 6.36
N PHE A 58 0.85 3.91 5.81
CA PHE A 58 1.01 3.31 4.49
C PHE A 58 1.28 1.81 4.64
N ILE A 59 0.70 0.98 3.78
CA ILE A 59 0.90 -0.46 3.82
C ILE A 59 1.10 -0.99 2.39
N ASN A 60 2.23 -1.63 2.14
CA ASN A 60 2.43 -2.54 1.02
C ASN A 60 2.59 -3.94 1.61
N PRO A 61 1.49 -4.68 1.86
CA PRO A 61 1.54 -5.91 2.65
C PRO A 61 2.26 -7.02 1.89
N PRO A 62 2.69 -8.10 2.58
CA PRO A 62 3.08 -9.33 1.92
C PRO A 62 1.93 -9.81 1.01
N PHE A 63 2.22 -10.06 -0.27
CA PHE A 63 1.16 -10.43 -1.24
C PHE A 63 0.66 -11.86 -1.04
N SER A 64 1.37 -12.66 -0.25
CA SER A 64 0.89 -13.96 0.26
C SER A 64 -0.24 -13.85 1.29
N ASP A 65 -0.33 -12.75 2.05
CA ASP A 65 -1.39 -12.52 3.04
C ASP A 65 -1.92 -11.07 3.07
N PRO A 66 -2.53 -10.57 1.98
CA PRO A 66 -3.15 -9.25 1.99
C PRO A 66 -4.37 -9.19 2.90
N PHE A 67 -5.07 -10.31 3.13
CA PHE A 67 -6.38 -10.30 3.77
C PHE A 67 -6.29 -9.98 5.27
N SER A 68 -5.32 -10.55 5.99
CA SER A 68 -5.12 -10.24 7.42
C SER A 68 -4.79 -8.76 7.62
N PHE A 69 -3.93 -8.19 6.78
CA PHE A 69 -3.58 -6.77 6.81
C PHE A 69 -4.79 -5.88 6.51
N ILE A 70 -5.63 -6.26 5.54
CA ILE A 70 -6.87 -5.50 5.22
C ILE A 70 -7.84 -5.54 6.41
N LYS A 71 -8.02 -6.68 7.07
CA LYS A 71 -8.88 -6.77 8.28
C LYS A 71 -8.37 -5.84 9.38
N ARG A 72 -7.05 -5.83 9.62
CA ARG A 72 -6.44 -4.91 10.59
C ARG A 72 -6.59 -3.45 10.16
N ALA A 73 -6.40 -3.13 8.89
CA ALA A 73 -6.59 -1.78 8.36
C ALA A 73 -8.04 -1.28 8.58
N VAL A 74 -9.04 -2.13 8.36
CA VAL A 74 -10.45 -1.81 8.63
C VAL A 74 -10.67 -1.54 10.12
N GLU A 75 -10.12 -2.38 10.99
CA GLU A 75 -10.26 -2.22 12.44
C GLU A 75 -9.58 -0.95 12.96
N LEU A 76 -8.36 -0.63 12.49
CA LEU A 76 -7.65 0.62 12.80
C LEU A 76 -8.43 1.84 12.30
N PHE A 77 -9.02 1.74 11.12
CA PHE A 77 -9.86 2.79 10.55
C PHE A 77 -11.15 3.01 11.35
N GLU A 78 -11.86 1.95 11.74
CA GLU A 78 -13.16 2.02 12.41
C GLU A 78 -13.02 2.44 13.89
N ASN A 79 -12.06 1.85 14.60
CA ASN A 79 -11.99 1.91 16.07
C ASN A 79 -10.88 2.81 16.61
N HIS A 80 -9.81 3.05 15.85
CA HIS A 80 -8.61 3.78 16.33
C HIS A 80 -8.38 5.11 15.61
N ASN A 81 -9.32 5.51 14.75
CA ASN A 81 -9.29 6.77 14.00
C ASN A 81 -7.97 6.94 13.20
N CYS A 82 -7.44 5.83 12.67
CA CYS A 82 -6.28 5.83 11.81
C CYS A 82 -6.67 6.06 10.34
N LEU A 83 -5.87 6.83 9.62
CA LEU A 83 -5.91 6.88 8.16
C LEU A 83 -5.02 5.75 7.63
N VAL A 84 -5.54 4.90 6.75
CA VAL A 84 -4.78 3.80 6.17
C VAL A 84 -4.82 3.87 4.64
N VAL A 85 -3.65 3.83 4.01
CA VAL A 85 -3.49 3.74 2.55
C VAL A 85 -2.74 2.46 2.22
N MET A 86 -3.38 1.56 1.49
CA MET A 86 -2.79 0.28 1.10
C MET A 86 -2.51 0.22 -0.39
N LEU A 87 -1.33 -0.24 -0.79
CA LEU A 87 -1.01 -0.63 -2.16
C LEU A 87 -1.26 -2.12 -2.32
N LEU A 88 -2.26 -2.49 -3.12
CA LEU A 88 -2.71 -3.88 -3.25
C LEU A 88 -2.67 -4.34 -4.72
N PRO A 89 -2.44 -5.64 -4.99
CA PRO A 89 -2.67 -6.18 -6.33
C PRO A 89 -4.17 -6.07 -6.68
N VAL A 90 -4.50 -5.99 -7.96
CA VAL A 90 -5.91 -6.08 -8.40
C VAL A 90 -6.27 -7.54 -8.57
N ASP A 91 -7.21 -8.02 -7.75
CA ASP A 91 -7.87 -9.31 -7.90
C ASP A 91 -9.31 -9.23 -7.39
N ILE A 92 -10.19 -8.84 -8.29
CA ILE A 92 -11.60 -8.54 -7.99
C ILE A 92 -12.42 -9.76 -7.58
N SER A 93 -11.87 -10.97 -7.80
CA SER A 93 -12.54 -12.25 -7.50
C SER A 93 -12.43 -12.66 -6.03
N THR A 94 -11.59 -11.96 -5.25
CA THR A 94 -11.22 -12.40 -3.90
C THR A 94 -12.12 -11.83 -2.82
N ALA A 95 -12.25 -12.56 -1.71
CA ALA A 95 -12.98 -12.11 -0.54
C ALA A 95 -12.40 -10.83 0.07
N TRP A 96 -11.07 -10.67 0.04
CA TRP A 96 -10.43 -9.47 0.56
C TRP A 96 -10.73 -8.24 -0.30
N PHE A 97 -10.85 -8.39 -1.62
CA PHE A 97 -11.24 -7.27 -2.49
C PHE A 97 -12.69 -6.86 -2.22
N SER A 98 -13.58 -7.83 -2.00
CA SER A 98 -14.95 -7.56 -1.55
C SER A 98 -14.98 -6.81 -0.21
N LEU A 99 -14.08 -7.12 0.73
CA LEU A 99 -13.98 -6.36 1.98
C LEU A 99 -13.50 -4.92 1.74
N VAL A 100 -12.52 -4.72 0.85
CA VAL A 100 -12.05 -3.39 0.44
C VAL A 100 -13.21 -2.58 -0.17
N THR A 101 -13.99 -3.14 -1.09
CA THR A 101 -15.14 -2.43 -1.68
C THR A 101 -16.24 -2.10 -0.68
N GLN A 102 -16.39 -2.90 0.39
CA GLN A 102 -17.37 -2.62 1.45
C GLN A 102 -16.92 -1.53 2.43
N LYS A 103 -15.60 -1.41 2.69
CA LYS A 103 -15.09 -0.65 3.83
C LYS A 103 -14.20 0.54 3.47
N ALA A 104 -13.49 0.50 2.34
CA ALA A 104 -12.63 1.61 1.94
C ALA A 104 -13.47 2.85 1.62
N THR A 105 -12.98 4.03 2.02
CA THR A 105 -13.62 5.30 1.66
C THR A 105 -13.31 5.70 0.22
N GLU A 106 -12.17 5.27 -0.31
CA GLU A 106 -11.77 5.55 -1.68
C GLU A 106 -10.94 4.39 -2.26
N ILE A 107 -11.18 4.06 -3.52
CA ILE A 107 -10.39 3.08 -4.29
C ILE A 107 -9.84 3.76 -5.55
N ARG A 108 -8.53 3.66 -5.75
CA ARG A 108 -7.85 4.21 -6.94
C ARG A 108 -7.19 3.11 -7.75
N PHE A 109 -7.73 2.80 -8.92
CA PHE A 109 -7.07 1.87 -9.85
C PHE A 109 -5.93 2.56 -10.58
N ILE A 110 -4.75 1.92 -10.60
CA ILE A 110 -3.59 2.45 -11.31
C ILE A 110 -3.65 1.94 -12.75
N VAL A 111 -3.73 2.87 -13.71
CA VAL A 111 -3.87 2.59 -15.15
C VAL A 111 -2.66 3.12 -15.93
N GLY A 112 -2.52 2.72 -17.19
CA GLY A 112 -1.42 3.19 -18.06
C GLY A 112 -0.09 2.46 -17.86
N GLY A 113 -0.07 1.37 -17.11
CA GLY A 113 1.09 0.53 -16.91
C GLY A 113 1.03 -0.26 -15.61
N ARG A 114 2.13 -0.95 -15.29
CA ARG A 114 2.30 -1.65 -14.01
C ARG A 114 3.39 -0.98 -13.19
N ILE A 115 3.20 -0.96 -11.87
CA ILE A 115 4.27 -0.61 -10.96
C ILE A 115 5.33 -1.70 -11.06
N LYS A 116 6.59 -1.27 -11.22
CA LYS A 116 7.72 -2.18 -11.12
C LYS A 116 8.31 -2.07 -9.73
N PHE A 117 8.75 -3.19 -9.20
CA PHE A 117 9.42 -3.29 -7.91
C PHE A 117 10.89 -3.61 -8.16
N LEU A 118 11.78 -3.01 -7.36
CA LEU A 118 13.21 -3.28 -7.46
C LEU A 118 13.48 -4.62 -6.79
N ASN A 119 13.98 -5.59 -7.55
CA ASN A 119 14.47 -6.83 -6.99
C ASN A 119 15.87 -6.59 -6.38
N PRO A 120 16.07 -6.78 -5.07
CA PRO A 120 17.32 -6.40 -4.42
C PRO A 120 18.49 -7.35 -4.71
N GLU A 121 18.24 -8.58 -5.17
CA GLU A 121 19.31 -9.50 -5.60
C GLU A 121 19.86 -9.13 -6.97
N THR A 122 18.97 -8.83 -7.92
CA THR A 122 19.33 -8.58 -9.32
C THR A 122 19.54 -7.11 -9.64
N ASN A 123 19.10 -6.22 -8.74
CA ASN A 123 19.03 -4.77 -8.93
C ASN A 123 18.27 -4.37 -10.21
N LYS A 124 17.30 -5.20 -10.62
CA LYS A 124 16.46 -4.97 -11.81
C LYS A 124 15.03 -4.70 -11.40
N TRP A 125 14.39 -3.83 -12.18
CA TRP A 125 12.98 -3.51 -12.04
C TRP A 125 12.12 -4.60 -12.68
N THR A 126 11.36 -5.33 -11.86
CA THR A 126 10.46 -6.40 -12.28
C THR A 126 9.02 -5.99 -12.05
N ASP A 127 8.11 -6.34 -12.95
CA ASP A 127 6.69 -6.24 -12.68
C ASP A 127 6.18 -7.50 -12.00
N VAL A 128 5.10 -7.35 -11.23
CA VAL A 128 4.28 -8.48 -10.81
C VAL A 128 3.20 -8.70 -11.88
N CYS A 129 2.74 -9.95 -12.07
CA CYS A 129 1.76 -10.29 -13.12
C CYS A 129 0.36 -9.67 -12.95
N ARG A 130 0.17 -8.70 -12.04
CA ARG A 130 -1.11 -8.07 -11.73
C ARG A 130 -0.98 -6.55 -11.72
N GLY A 131 -2.06 -5.85 -12.06
CA GLY A 131 -2.15 -4.41 -11.84
C GLY A 131 -2.24 -4.09 -10.34
N ASN A 132 -2.18 -2.80 -9.99
CA ASN A 132 -2.28 -2.35 -8.61
C ASN A 132 -3.43 -1.36 -8.42
N HIS A 133 -3.94 -1.29 -7.20
CA HIS A 133 -4.84 -0.23 -6.77
C HIS A 133 -4.44 0.28 -5.38
N LEU A 134 -4.86 1.50 -5.07
CA LEU A 134 -4.82 2.03 -3.71
C LEU A 134 -6.18 1.81 -3.05
N ALA A 135 -6.18 1.20 -1.87
CA ALA A 135 -7.34 1.16 -0.98
C ALA A 135 -7.12 2.16 0.16
N ILE A 136 -8.02 3.13 0.28
CA ILE A 136 -7.87 4.26 1.19
C ILE A 136 -9.01 4.24 2.21
N PHE A 137 -8.65 4.16 3.47
CA PHE A 137 -9.54 4.22 4.64
C PHE A 137 -9.27 5.53 5.37
N ASN A 138 -10.09 6.55 5.11
CA ASN A 138 -9.88 7.90 5.65
C ASN A 138 -10.99 8.25 6.65
N PRO A 139 -10.69 8.38 7.96
CA PRO A 139 -11.70 8.71 8.98
C PRO A 139 -12.53 9.96 8.67
N LYS A 140 -11.94 10.95 7.98
CA LYS A 140 -12.64 12.17 7.56
C LYS A 140 -13.77 11.91 6.55
N HIS A 141 -13.71 10.80 5.82
CA HIS A 141 -14.68 10.44 4.79
C HIS A 141 -15.57 9.26 5.19
N ARG A 142 -15.57 8.85 6.47
CA ARG A 142 -16.32 7.67 6.97
C ARG A 142 -17.82 7.70 6.65
N HIS A 143 -18.42 8.89 6.63
CA HIS A 143 -19.85 9.08 6.37
C HIS A 143 -20.14 9.61 4.95
N MET A 144 -19.13 9.66 4.09
CA MET A 144 -19.28 10.07 2.70
C MET A 144 -19.50 8.85 1.81
N THR A 145 -20.10 9.07 0.64
CA THR A 145 -20.19 8.03 -0.38
C THR A 145 -18.80 7.60 -0.83
N GLN A 146 -18.58 6.29 -0.93
CA GLN A 146 -17.32 5.74 -1.43
C GLN A 146 -17.03 6.25 -2.84
N VAL A 147 -15.78 6.66 -3.07
CA VAL A 147 -15.31 7.10 -4.38
C VAL A 147 -14.45 6.02 -5.02
N MET A 148 -14.76 5.64 -6.25
CA MET A 148 -13.88 4.83 -7.08
C MET A 148 -13.41 5.67 -8.27
N ARG A 149 -12.09 5.73 -8.49
CA ARG A 149 -11.51 6.42 -9.65
C ARG A 149 -10.27 5.70 -10.15
N HIS A 150 -9.76 6.17 -11.29
CA HIS A 150 -8.48 5.72 -11.81
C HIS A 150 -7.45 6.84 -11.67
N ILE A 151 -6.18 6.46 -11.51
CA ILE A 151 -5.03 7.34 -11.61
C ILE A 151 -4.09 6.78 -12.66
N HIS A 152 -3.64 7.62 -13.59
CA HIS A 152 -2.66 7.20 -14.57
C HIS A 152 -1.28 7.08 -13.90
N ILE A 153 -0.53 6.02 -14.18
CA ILE A 153 0.76 5.75 -13.50
C ILE A 153 1.75 6.91 -13.65
N ASP A 154 1.71 7.64 -14.75
CA ASP A 154 2.55 8.81 -15.01
C ASP A 154 2.25 9.99 -14.07
N SER A 155 1.05 10.03 -13.47
CA SER A 155 0.70 11.03 -12.46
C SER A 155 1.38 10.79 -11.11
N LEU A 156 1.92 9.59 -10.87
CA LEU A 156 2.73 9.30 -9.67
C LEU A 156 4.11 10.00 -9.74
N GLY A 157 4.50 10.53 -10.90
CA GLY A 157 5.71 11.34 -11.06
C GLY A 157 6.82 10.64 -11.84
N LYS A 158 8.07 10.98 -11.53
CA LYS A 158 9.25 10.46 -12.26
C LYS A 158 9.59 9.02 -11.83
N LEU A 159 8.92 8.06 -12.45
CA LEU A 159 9.09 6.62 -12.19
C LEU A 159 10.55 6.18 -12.37
N GLU A 160 11.16 5.58 -11.34
CA GLU A 160 12.60 5.27 -11.34
C GLU A 160 12.97 4.27 -12.44
N TRP A 161 12.08 3.32 -12.75
CA TRP A 161 12.29 2.30 -13.77
C TRP A 161 12.11 2.81 -15.22
N ARG A 162 11.63 4.03 -15.41
CA ARG A 162 11.54 4.66 -16.74
C ARG A 162 12.76 5.51 -17.08
N LYS A 163 13.66 5.76 -16.12
CA LYS A 163 14.92 6.50 -16.34
C LYS A 163 15.97 5.71 -17.14
N SER A 164 15.64 4.50 -17.58
CA SER A 164 16.50 3.64 -18.40
C SER A 164 16.12 3.77 -19.88
N LYS A 165 16.43 4.92 -20.48
CA LYS A 165 16.65 5.05 -21.93
C LYS A 165 17.76 6.04 -22.18
#